data_AF-A0A4V3RRY4-F1
#
_entry.id   AF-A0A4V3RRY4-F1
#
_cell.length_a   1.000
_cell.length_b   1.000
_cell.length_c   1.000
_cell.angle_alpha   90.00
_cell.angle_beta   90.00
_cell.angle_gamma   90.00
#
_symmetry.space_group_name_H-M   'P 1'
#
loop_
_entity.id
_entity.type
_entity.pdbx_description
1 polymer ?
#
loop_
_entity_poly.entity_id
_entity_poly.type
_entity_poly.pdbx_seq_one_letter_code
_entity_poly.pdbx_strand_id
1 'polypeptide(L)'
;MIRISKNDVYIDRPKRKVDLRDIEKIEVVVPVIRKGGSKVTVDAITHMLSSSVAHGNEIVNVLLKLTMRSGETIEAKVNDRILTKNSLEYHACVKRARELENELLKAKQR
;
A
#
# COMPACT_ATOMS: atom_id res chain seq x y z
N MET A 1 0.04 -2.54 10.17
CA MET A 1 -1.22 -3.28 9.98
C MET A 1 -2.37 -2.27 9.91
N ILE A 2 -3.43 -2.59 9.18
CA ILE A 2 -4.67 -1.79 9.14
C ILE A 2 -5.71 -2.56 9.95
N ARG A 3 -6.44 -1.88 10.85
CA ARG A 3 -7.48 -2.49 11.69
C ARG A 3 -8.75 -1.65 11.63
N ILE A 4 -9.90 -2.32 11.54
CA ILE A 4 -11.21 -1.69 11.54
C ILE A 4 -11.86 -1.97 12.89
N SER A 5 -12.38 -0.94 13.56
CA SER A 5 -13.11 -1.08 14.81
C SER A 5 -14.28 -0.11 14.84
N LYS A 6 -15.51 -0.64 14.78
CA LYS A 6 -16.74 0.14 14.64
C LYS A 6 -16.65 1.09 13.45
N ASN A 7 -16.64 2.40 13.70
CA ASN A 7 -16.54 3.44 12.67
C ASN A 7 -15.11 3.90 12.42
N ASP A 8 -14.12 3.37 13.13
CA ASP A 8 -12.75 3.86 13.06
C ASP A 8 -11.85 2.88 12.29
N VAL A 9 -11.01 3.42 11.41
CA VAL A 9 -9.90 2.72 10.77
C VAL A 9 -8.59 3.18 11.38
N TYR A 10 -7.84 2.22 11.93
CA TYR A 10 -6.52 2.42 12.51
C TYR A 10 -5.47 1.92 11.54
N ILE A 11 -4.52 2.79 11.21
CA ILE A 11 -3.46 2.55 10.23
C ILE A 11 -2.13 2.65 10.97
N ASP A 12 -1.43 1.54 11.20
CA ASP A 12 -0.19 1.58 12.01
C ASP A 12 0.97 2.33 11.34
N ARG A 13 0.95 2.49 10.01
CA ARG A 13 1.95 3.25 9.26
C ARG A 13 1.19 4.04 8.18
N PRO A 14 0.87 5.33 8.42
CA PRO A 14 1.64 6.29 9.24
C PRO A 14 1.21 6.51 10.71
N LYS A 15 0.62 5.54 11.42
CA LYS A 15 0.03 5.69 12.78
C LYS A 15 -1.09 6.73 12.80
N ARG A 16 -2.16 6.42 12.08
CA ARG A 16 -3.28 7.33 11.92
C ARG A 16 -4.60 6.64 12.21
N LYS A 17 -5.53 7.40 12.79
CA LYS A 17 -6.92 7.02 12.98
C LYS A 17 -7.78 7.85 12.04
N VAL A 18 -8.71 7.23 11.32
CA VAL A 18 -9.69 7.91 10.47
C VAL A 18 -11.09 7.35 10.70
N ASP A 19 -12.11 8.20 10.62
CA ASP A 19 -13.50 7.76 10.63
C ASP A 19 -13.88 7.24 9.23
N LEU A 20 -14.53 6.08 9.16
CA LEU A 20 -15.01 5.45 7.92
C LEU A 20 -15.93 6.38 7.11
N ARG A 21 -16.68 7.26 7.77
CA ARG A 21 -17.62 8.19 7.13
C ARG A 21 -16.91 9.33 6.40
N ASP A 22 -15.72 9.69 6.88
CA ASP A 22 -14.88 10.72 6.30
C ASP A 22 -14.11 10.20 5.08
N ILE A 23 -14.02 8.89 4.90
CA ILE A 23 -13.42 8.28 3.72
C ILE A 23 -14.39 8.42 2.55
N GLU A 24 -13.98 9.09 1.49
CA GLU A 24 -14.72 9.21 0.23
C GLU A 24 -14.45 7.99 -0.65
N LYS A 25 -13.17 7.69 -0.89
CA LYS A 25 -12.71 6.66 -1.84
C LYS A 25 -11.62 5.79 -1.22
N ILE A 26 -11.63 4.51 -1.58
CA ILE A 26 -10.65 3.49 -1.15
C ILE A 26 -10.13 2.81 -2.41
N GLU A 27 -8.81 2.74 -2.56
CA GLU A 27 -8.18 2.14 -3.75
C GLU A 27 -6.91 1.38 -3.39
N VAL A 28 -6.69 0.22 -4.01
CA VAL A 28 -5.39 -0.44 -4.01
C VAL A 28 -4.50 0.13 -5.11
N VAL A 29 -3.33 0.63 -4.74
CA VAL A 29 -2.35 1.23 -5.66
C VAL A 29 -1.02 0.48 -5.56
N VAL A 30 -0.40 0.19 -6.71
CA VAL A 30 0.89 -0.51 -6.78
C VAL A 30 1.91 0.40 -7.48
N PRO A 31 2.51 1.37 -6.78
CA PRO A 31 3.54 2.20 -7.38
C PRO A 31 4.83 1.40 -7.60
N VAL A 32 5.42 1.57 -8.78
CA VAL A 32 6.78 1.13 -9.07
C VAL A 32 7.74 2.05 -8.35
N ILE A 33 8.64 1.47 -7.55
CA ILE A 33 9.72 2.20 -6.88
C ILE A 33 10.78 2.51 -7.93
N ARG A 34 10.56 3.56 -8.74
CA ARG A 34 11.59 4.09 -9.63
C ARG A 34 12.54 4.95 -8.81
N LYS A 35 13.84 4.73 -8.99
CA LYS A 35 14.94 5.45 -8.33
C LYS A 35 14.81 6.95 -8.62
N GLY A 36 14.15 7.68 -7.75
CA GLY A 36 13.88 9.11 -7.92
C GLY A 36 13.45 9.76 -6.62
N GLY A 37 14.44 10.24 -5.84
CA GLY A 37 14.23 11.43 -5.00
C GLY A 37 14.28 11.30 -3.49
N SER A 38 14.25 10.12 -2.86
CA SER A 38 14.23 10.05 -1.39
C SER A 38 15.26 9.10 -0.81
N LYS A 39 16.13 9.71 0.00
CA LYS A 39 17.44 9.32 0.51
C LYS A 39 17.42 8.20 1.58
N VAL A 40 16.60 7.17 1.40
CA VAL A 40 16.47 6.10 2.41
C VAL A 40 16.78 4.74 1.78
N THR A 41 17.87 4.13 2.24
CA THR A 41 18.32 2.74 1.99
C THR A 41 18.79 2.39 0.58
N VAL A 42 19.95 2.93 0.17
CA VAL A 42 20.60 2.62 -1.12
C VAL A 42 21.54 1.39 -1.02
N ASP A 43 22.15 1.12 0.13
CA ASP A 43 23.24 0.13 0.20
C ASP A 43 22.79 -1.33 0.09
N ALA A 44 21.61 -1.69 0.60
CA ALA A 44 21.09 -3.06 0.49
C ALA A 44 20.46 -3.37 -0.89
N ILE A 45 20.01 -2.35 -1.62
CA ILE A 45 19.26 -2.50 -2.87
C ILE A 45 20.19 -2.47 -4.09
N THR A 46 21.33 -1.78 -4.00
CA THR A 46 22.25 -1.56 -5.13
C THR A 46 22.87 -2.87 -5.65
N HIS A 47 23.19 -3.82 -4.78
CA HIS A 47 23.74 -5.11 -5.19
C HIS A 47 22.72 -6.06 -5.85
N MET A 48 21.41 -5.89 -5.59
CA MET A 48 20.37 -6.73 -6.22
C MET A 48 19.87 -6.17 -7.56
N LEU A 49 20.00 -4.86 -7.80
CA LEU A 49 19.35 -4.19 -8.93
C LEU A 49 20.17 -4.12 -10.22
N SER A 50 21.49 -4.35 -10.19
CA SER A 50 22.32 -4.18 -11.40
C SER A 50 22.03 -5.21 -12.50
N SER A 51 21.24 -6.25 -12.22
CA SER A 51 20.92 -7.36 -13.14
C SER A 51 19.45 -7.38 -13.63
N SER A 52 18.58 -6.46 -13.20
CA SER A 52 17.13 -6.72 -13.18
C SER A 52 16.22 -5.77 -13.98
N VAL A 53 16.76 -4.75 -14.66
CA VAL A 53 15.92 -3.73 -15.32
C VAL A 53 15.30 -4.21 -16.66
N ALA A 54 15.75 -5.32 -17.25
CA ALA A 54 15.28 -5.79 -18.55
C ALA A 54 14.19 -6.89 -18.54
N HIS A 55 13.94 -7.58 -17.41
CA HIS A 55 13.18 -8.86 -17.40
C HIS A 55 12.03 -8.96 -16.39
N GLY A 56 11.32 -7.87 -16.09
CA GLY A 56 10.12 -7.95 -15.24
C GLY A 56 10.41 -7.96 -13.73
N ASN A 57 11.63 -7.61 -13.33
CA ASN A 57 12.00 -7.45 -11.91
C ASN A 57 11.76 -6.01 -11.41
N GLU A 58 10.64 -5.40 -11.80
CA GLU A 58 10.26 -4.09 -11.26
C GLU A 58 9.99 -4.22 -9.75
N ILE A 59 10.62 -3.38 -8.94
CA ILE A 59 10.36 -3.35 -7.50
C ILE A 59 9.13 -2.47 -7.23
N VAL A 60 8.16 -3.00 -6.50
CA VAL A 60 6.88 -2.36 -6.19
C VAL A 60 6.59 -2.35 -4.68
N ASN A 61 5.77 -1.38 -4.27
CA ASN A 61 5.02 -1.46 -3.01
C ASN A 61 3.54 -1.68 -3.33
N VAL A 62 2.83 -2.31 -2.40
CA VAL A 62 1.37 -2.41 -2.44
C VAL A 62 0.83 -1.48 -1.37
N LEU A 63 0.10 -0.46 -1.79
CA LEU A 63 -0.45 0.58 -0.93
C LEU A 63 -1.97 0.50 -0.97
N LEU A 64 -2.60 0.79 0.17
CA LEU A 64 -4.02 1.12 0.24
C LEU A 64 -4.14 2.64 0.37
N LYS A 65 -4.75 3.26 -0.63
CA LYS A 65 -4.97 4.71 -0.71
C LYS A 65 -6.39 5.02 -0.24
N LEU A 66 -6.50 5.89 0.76
CA LEU A 66 -7.76 6.39 1.30
C LEU A 66 -7.87 7.87 0.99
N THR A 67 -8.82 8.26 0.15
CA THR A 67 -9.14 9.68 -0.09
C THR A 67 -10.24 10.09 0.87
N MET A 68 -9.97 11.08 1.70
CA MET A 68 -10.93 11.67 2.63
C MET A 68 -11.80 12.70 1.90
N ARG A 69 -13.02 12.95 2.40
CA ARG A 69 -13.92 14.01 1.90
C ARG A 69 -13.31 15.42 1.97
N SER A 70 -12.30 15.63 2.83
CA SER A 70 -11.54 16.88 2.90
C SER A 70 -10.59 17.08 1.70
N GLY A 71 -10.46 16.09 0.81
CA GLY A 71 -9.47 16.04 -0.27
C GLY A 71 -8.11 15.47 0.16
N GLU A 72 -7.91 15.24 1.46
CA GLU A 72 -6.68 14.64 1.96
C GLU A 72 -6.57 13.17 1.55
N THR A 73 -5.36 12.75 1.16
CA THR A 73 -5.07 11.36 0.83
C THR A 73 -4.15 10.73 1.88
N ILE A 74 -4.50 9.53 2.33
CA ILE A 74 -3.68 8.72 3.22
C ILE A 74 -3.27 7.44 2.49
N GLU A 75 -1.97 7.20 2.41
CA GLU A 75 -1.42 5.97 1.83
C GLU A 75 -0.90 5.06 2.95
N ALA A 76 -1.46 3.85 3.02
CA ALA A 76 -1.09 2.83 3.98
C ALA A 76 -0.35 1.69 3.28
N LYS A 77 0.89 1.43 3.68
CA LYS A 77 1.69 0.35 3.11
C LYS A 77 1.19 -1.01 3.61
N VAL A 78 0.91 -1.93 2.69
CA VAL A 78 0.43 -3.29 2.99
C VAL A 78 1.58 -4.29 3.09
N ASN A 79 2.67 -4.07 2.35
CA ASN A 79 3.86 -4.92 2.35
C ASN A 79 4.97 -4.39 3.29
N ASP A 80 5.54 -5.25 4.12
CA ASP A 80 6.68 -4.85 4.97
C ASP A 80 7.97 -4.69 4.15
N ARG A 81 8.26 -5.65 3.26
CA ARG A 81 9.43 -5.67 2.37
C ARG A 81 9.06 -5.25 0.96
N ILE A 82 10.00 -4.64 0.25
CA ILE A 82 9.85 -4.34 -1.18
C ILE A 82 9.60 -5.64 -1.97
N LEU A 83 8.68 -5.61 -2.93
CA LEU A 83 8.25 -6.78 -3.68
C LEU A 83 8.69 -6.69 -5.13
N THR A 84 9.02 -7.81 -5.75
CA THR A 84 9.23 -7.89 -7.20
C THR A 84 7.87 -8.07 -7.88
N LYS A 85 7.57 -7.23 -8.86
CA LYS A 85 6.34 -7.30 -9.65
C LYS A 85 6.22 -8.69 -10.29
N ASN A 86 5.01 -9.24 -10.31
CA ASN A 86 4.70 -10.59 -10.79
C ASN A 86 5.29 -11.76 -9.97
N SER A 87 5.91 -11.50 -8.80
CA SER A 87 6.26 -12.59 -7.88
C SER A 87 5.01 -13.17 -7.20
N LEU A 88 5.11 -14.41 -6.71
CA LEU A 88 4.04 -15.02 -5.90
C LEU A 88 3.69 -14.17 -4.67
N GLU A 89 4.70 -13.57 -4.04
CA GLU A 89 4.52 -12.68 -2.89
C GLU A 89 3.79 -11.39 -3.26
N TYR A 90 4.07 -10.83 -4.44
CA TYR A 90 3.33 -9.70 -5.01
C TYR A 90 1.84 -10.04 -5.18
N HIS A 91 1.53 -11.15 -5.83
CA HIS A 91 0.13 -11.56 -6.06
C HIS A 91 -0.61 -11.81 -4.73
N ALA A 92 0.03 -12.47 -3.78
CA ALA A 92 -0.53 -12.69 -2.45
C ALA A 92 -0.78 -11.36 -1.71
N CYS A 93 0.14 -10.41 -1.81
CA CYS A 93 0.02 -9.11 -1.16
C CYS A 93 -1.10 -8.26 -1.79
N VAL A 94 -1.19 -8.21 -3.12
CA VAL A 94 -2.27 -7.52 -3.83
C VAL A 94 -3.63 -8.12 -3.47
N LYS A 95 -3.73 -9.45 -3.40
CA LYS A 95 -4.97 -10.13 -2.98
C LYS A 95 -5.39 -9.69 -1.58
N ARG A 96 -4.48 -9.71 -0.61
CA ARG A 96 -4.76 -9.23 0.77
C ARG A 96 -5.17 -7.76 0.79
N ALA A 97 -4.52 -6.91 0.00
CA ALA A 97 -4.89 -5.49 -0.10
C ALA A 97 -6.32 -5.30 -0.65
N ARG A 98 -6.71 -6.11 -1.65
CA ARG A 98 -8.08 -6.11 -2.21
C ARG A 98 -9.11 -6.65 -1.23
N GLU A 99 -8.77 -7.67 -0.44
CA GLU A 99 -9.62 -8.17 0.63
C GLU A 99 -9.87 -7.06 1.67
N LEU A 100 -8.83 -6.34 2.10
CA LEU A 100 -8.95 -5.19 3.00
C LEU A 100 -9.78 -4.04 2.40
N GLU A 101 -9.58 -3.71 1.13
CA GLU A 101 -10.41 -2.73 0.40
C GLU A 101 -11.89 -3.10 0.48
N ASN A 102 -12.23 -4.37 0.19
CA ASN A 102 -13.60 -4.85 0.25
C ASN A 102 -14.19 -4.84 1.67
N GLU A 103 -13.40 -5.19 2.69
CA GLU A 103 -13.83 -5.12 4.09
C GLU A 103 -14.19 -3.69 4.51
N LEU A 104 -13.36 -2.71 4.13
CA LEU A 104 -13.63 -1.30 4.41
C LEU A 104 -14.86 -0.79 3.66
N LEU A 105 -15.04 -1.17 2.40
CA LEU A 105 -16.21 -0.80 1.62
C LEU A 105 -17.50 -1.38 2.23
N LYS A 106 -17.47 -2.64 2.69
CA LYS A 106 -18.59 -3.25 3.41
C LYS A 106 -18.86 -2.55 4.74
N ALA A 107 -17.81 -2.21 5.49
CA ALA A 107 -17.95 -1.50 6.76
C ALA A 107 -18.57 -0.10 6.59
N LYS A 108 -18.31 0.57 5.46
CA LYS A 108 -18.90 1.88 5.13
C LYS A 108 -20.39 1.82 4.76
N GLN A 109 -20.90 0.66 4.32
CA GLN A 109 -22.31 0.46 3.96
C GLN A 109 -23.20 0.01 5.13
N ARG A 110 -22.61 -0.27 6.30
CA ARG A 110 -23.31 -0.63 7.53
C ARG A 110 -23.70 0.62 8.30
#